data_AF-A0A942JDP8-F1
#
_entry.id   AF-A0A942JDP8-F1
#
_cell.length_a   1.000
_cell.length_b   1.000
_cell.length_c   1.000
_cell.angle_alpha   90.00
_cell.angle_beta   90.00
_cell.angle_gamma   90.00
#
_symmetry.space_group_name_H-M   'P 1'
#
loop_
_entity.id
_entity.type
_entity.pdbx_description
1 polymer ?
#
loop_
_entity_poly.entity_id
_entity_poly.type
_entity_poly.pdbx_seq_one_letter_code
_entity_poly.pdbx_strand_id
1 'polypeptide(L)'
;MHRFLVVEGKRLMPLLFLLVLLVSLSIYDNFFRQVEQPVTVPDDQAENILTFITADRGELDTPASFRVMQTMEEWTQFQEEHAGLPDYPFNELFEVAVSVMHGEIRSIQQFPQEDGMIQVQVRMVSQPRTYHVITVEREKIGDRSRWLFLDENDQILHEVMIPPAEEGEEAGT
;
A
#
# COMPACT_ATOMS: atom_id res chain seq x y z
N MET A 1 13.18 63.73 -17.69
CA MET A 1 13.68 62.45 -17.14
C MET A 1 13.17 61.19 -17.86
N HIS A 2 12.68 61.25 -19.10
CA HIS A 2 12.20 60.05 -19.83
C HIS A 2 13.20 59.42 -20.81
N ARG A 3 14.30 60.11 -21.15
CA ARG A 3 15.28 59.64 -22.15
C ARG A 3 16.44 58.82 -21.56
N PHE A 4 16.67 58.87 -20.25
CA PHE A 4 17.70 58.05 -19.58
C PHE A 4 17.25 56.59 -19.37
N LEU A 5 15.96 56.36 -19.06
CA LEU A 5 15.39 55.01 -18.86
C LEU A 5 15.44 54.12 -20.12
N VAL A 6 15.28 54.69 -21.31
CA VAL A 6 15.27 53.92 -22.57
C VAL A 6 16.70 53.49 -22.98
N VAL A 7 17.70 54.31 -22.66
CA VAL A 7 19.11 54.01 -22.97
C VAL A 7 19.67 52.92 -22.06
N GLU A 8 19.28 52.92 -20.77
CA GLU A 8 19.65 51.86 -19.84
C GLU A 8 18.89 50.56 -20.10
N GLY A 9 17.59 50.61 -20.41
CA GLY A 9 16.78 49.42 -20.69
C GLY A 9 17.32 48.57 -21.85
N LYS A 10 17.87 49.20 -22.90
CA LYS A 10 18.48 48.50 -24.03
C LYS A 10 19.78 47.78 -23.67
N ARG A 11 20.48 48.21 -22.61
CA ARG A 11 21.67 47.53 -22.06
C ARG A 11 21.32 46.53 -20.96
N LEU A 12 20.23 46.78 -20.22
CA LEU A 12 19.75 45.92 -19.15
C LEU A 12 19.10 44.64 -19.67
N MET A 13 18.40 44.71 -20.79
CA MET A 13 17.73 43.57 -21.42
C MET A 13 18.68 42.40 -21.75
N PRO A 14 19.83 42.60 -22.43
CA PRO A 14 20.76 41.51 -22.67
C PRO A 14 21.42 41.00 -21.39
N LEU A 15 21.64 41.85 -20.38
CA LEU A 15 22.17 41.45 -19.07
C LEU A 15 21.20 40.55 -18.30
N LEU A 16 19.90 40.89 -18.29
CA LEU A 16 18.87 40.06 -17.67
C LEU A 16 18.71 38.72 -18.41
N PHE A 17 18.77 38.73 -19.74
CA PHE A 17 18.75 37.50 -20.52
C PHE A 17 19.93 36.59 -20.18
N LEU A 18 21.14 37.17 -20.09
CA LEU A 18 22.35 36.44 -19.69
C LEU A 18 22.25 35.89 -18.27
N LEU A 19 21.68 36.66 -17.34
CA LEU A 19 21.47 36.23 -15.96
C LEU A 19 20.50 35.04 -15.87
N VAL A 20 19.38 35.09 -16.59
CA VAL A 20 18.43 33.98 -16.66
C VAL A 20 19.11 32.74 -17.25
N LEU A 21 19.87 32.90 -18.33
CA LEU A 21 20.59 31.81 -18.97
C LEU A 21 21.63 31.19 -18.04
N LEU A 22 22.35 32.00 -17.26
CA LEU A 22 23.31 31.54 -16.26
C LEU A 22 22.63 30.75 -15.13
N VAL A 23 21.51 31.25 -14.59
CA VAL A 23 20.74 30.57 -13.55
C VAL A 23 20.18 29.24 -14.06
N SER A 24 19.63 29.21 -15.28
CA SER A 24 19.16 27.97 -15.90
C SER A 24 20.28 26.95 -16.08
N LEU A 25 21.47 27.37 -16.51
CA LEU A 25 22.63 26.49 -16.66
C LEU A 25 23.13 25.96 -15.31
N SER A 26 23.13 26.79 -14.25
CA SER A 26 23.50 26.36 -12.90
C SER A 26 22.52 25.36 -12.31
N ILE A 27 21.22 25.52 -12.54
CA ILE A 27 20.20 24.52 -12.13
C ILE A 27 20.43 23.22 -12.91
N TYR A 28 20.69 23.30 -14.21
CA TYR A 28 20.96 22.13 -15.05
C TYR A 28 22.21 21.37 -14.59
N ASP A 29 23.33 22.06 -14.33
CA ASP A 29 24.59 21.43 -13.86
C ASP A 29 24.41 20.78 -12.47
N ASN A 30 23.65 21.41 -11.56
CA ASN A 30 23.44 20.87 -10.22
C ASN A 30 22.53 19.63 -10.21
N PHE A 31 21.52 19.57 -11.10
CA PHE A 31 20.68 18.39 -11.24
C PHE A 31 21.44 17.19 -11.83
N PHE A 32 22.39 17.40 -12.75
CA PHE A 32 23.15 16.29 -13.33
C PHE A 32 24.28 15.78 -12.41
N ARG A 33 24.88 16.64 -11.58
CA ARG A 33 25.91 16.19 -10.61
C ARG A 33 25.35 15.34 -9.45
N GLN A 34 24.06 15.41 -9.17
CA GLN A 34 23.43 14.62 -8.09
C GLN A 34 23.00 13.21 -8.52
N VAL A 35 23.03 12.89 -9.83
CA VAL A 35 22.59 11.59 -10.37
C VAL A 35 23.75 10.59 -10.49
N GLU A 36 25.00 11.03 -10.37
CA GLU A 36 26.20 10.18 -10.55
C GLU A 36 27.11 10.16 -9.32
N GLN A 37 26.56 9.87 -8.14
CA GLN A 37 27.39 9.27 -7.09
C GLN A 37 27.05 7.78 -7.00
N PRO A 38 27.70 6.90 -7.78
CA PRO A 38 27.83 5.53 -7.35
C PRO A 38 28.48 5.58 -5.96
N VAL A 39 27.88 4.89 -4.99
CA VAL A 39 28.44 4.69 -3.67
C VAL A 39 29.75 3.91 -3.84
N THR A 40 30.85 4.62 -4.06
CA THR A 40 32.19 4.04 -4.08
C THR A 40 32.55 3.74 -2.62
N VAL A 41 32.43 2.47 -2.25
CA VAL A 41 32.99 1.96 -1.00
C VAL A 41 34.52 2.08 -1.11
N PRO A 42 35.23 2.70 -0.14
CA PRO A 42 36.68 2.78 -0.18
C PRO A 42 37.30 1.38 -0.18
N ASP A 43 38.16 1.09 -1.15
CA ASP A 43 38.71 -0.25 -1.46
C ASP A 43 39.81 -0.73 -0.50
N ASP A 44 40.10 0.04 0.56
CA ASP A 44 41.31 -0.17 1.37
C ASP A 44 41.10 -0.91 2.71
N GLN A 45 39.92 -1.51 2.97
CA GLN A 45 39.66 -2.22 4.25
C GLN A 45 38.83 -3.51 4.16
N ALA A 46 38.83 -4.21 3.03
CA ALA A 46 38.15 -5.51 2.96
C ALA A 46 39.12 -6.67 3.20
N GLU A 47 39.62 -6.84 4.43
CA GLU A 47 40.33 -8.07 4.84
C GLU A 47 39.39 -9.30 4.96
N ASN A 48 38.09 -9.12 4.72
CA ASN A 48 37.06 -10.15 4.76
C ASN A 48 36.19 -10.14 3.48
N ILE A 49 36.79 -10.33 2.30
CA ILE A 49 36.05 -10.46 1.04
C ILE A 49 35.53 -11.90 0.91
N LEU A 50 34.21 -12.05 1.04
CA LEU A 50 33.51 -13.30 0.75
C LEU A 50 33.18 -13.36 -0.75
N THR A 51 33.73 -14.36 -1.44
CA THR A 51 33.35 -14.67 -2.82
C THR A 51 32.02 -15.42 -2.82
N PHE A 52 31.03 -14.95 -3.57
CA PHE A 52 29.75 -15.64 -3.77
C PHE A 52 29.46 -15.84 -5.25
N ILE A 53 28.69 -16.89 -5.55
CA ILE A 53 28.18 -17.17 -6.90
C ILE A 53 26.66 -17.08 -6.80
N THR A 54 26.06 -16.22 -7.63
CA THR A 54 24.60 -16.14 -7.73
C THR A 54 24.10 -17.37 -8.49
N ALA A 55 23.38 -18.26 -7.78
CA ALA A 55 22.84 -19.48 -8.37
C ALA A 55 21.67 -19.19 -9.33
N ASP A 56 20.83 -18.22 -8.98
CA ASP A 56 19.67 -17.80 -9.76
C ASP A 56 19.22 -16.38 -9.34
N ARG A 57 18.50 -15.68 -10.22
CA ARG A 57 17.89 -14.38 -9.93
C ARG A 57 16.59 -14.22 -10.73
N GLY A 58 15.49 -13.96 -10.01
CA GLY A 58 14.19 -13.69 -10.60
C GLY A 58 13.27 -12.94 -9.63
N GLU A 59 12.04 -12.69 -10.06
CA GLU A 59 10.97 -12.13 -9.22
C GLU A 59 10.03 -13.27 -8.80
N LEU A 60 9.79 -13.40 -7.50
CA LEU A 60 8.78 -14.31 -6.98
C LEU A 60 7.43 -13.59 -7.00
N ASP A 61 6.55 -14.04 -7.89
CA ASP A 61 5.16 -13.62 -7.87
C ASP A 61 4.48 -14.32 -6.69
N THR A 62 4.19 -13.56 -5.64
CA THR A 62 3.59 -14.11 -4.42
C THR A 62 2.09 -13.94 -4.55
N PRO A 63 1.29 -15.02 -4.49
CA PRO A 63 -0.15 -14.91 -4.65
C PRO A 63 -0.74 -14.03 -3.55
N ALA A 64 -1.84 -13.34 -3.87
CA ALA A 64 -2.56 -12.55 -2.89
C ALA A 64 -3.10 -13.45 -1.77
N SER A 65 -2.99 -12.98 -0.52
CA SER A 65 -3.55 -13.67 0.64
C SER A 65 -4.61 -12.82 1.32
N PHE A 66 -5.58 -13.49 1.93
CA PHE A 66 -6.84 -12.90 2.38
C PHE A 66 -7.10 -13.30 3.83
N ARG A 67 -7.56 -12.33 4.64
CA ARG A 67 -8.06 -12.63 5.98
C ARG A 67 -9.23 -11.72 6.32
N VAL A 68 -10.24 -12.28 6.96
CA VAL A 68 -11.34 -11.54 7.60
C VAL A 68 -11.18 -11.75 9.10
N MET A 69 -11.22 -10.67 9.87
CA MET A 69 -10.95 -10.64 11.30
C MET A 69 -12.13 -10.00 12.02
N GLN A 70 -12.68 -10.71 12.99
CA GLN A 70 -13.88 -10.35 13.73
C GLN A 70 -13.61 -10.13 15.22
N THR A 71 -12.48 -10.62 15.73
CA THR A 71 -12.12 -10.52 17.14
C THR A 71 -10.81 -9.73 17.30
N MET A 72 -10.63 -9.15 18.48
CA MET A 72 -9.40 -8.48 18.85
C MET A 72 -8.20 -9.44 18.89
N GLU A 73 -8.43 -10.72 19.19
CA GLU A 73 -7.41 -11.76 19.15
C GLU A 73 -6.88 -11.98 17.73
N GLU A 74 -7.77 -12.15 16.74
CA GLU A 74 -7.39 -12.32 15.33
C GLU A 74 -6.65 -11.08 14.79
N TRP A 75 -7.10 -9.89 15.19
CA TRP A 75 -6.46 -8.62 14.84
C TRP A 75 -5.04 -8.51 15.44
N THR A 76 -4.89 -8.83 16.71
CA THR A 76 -3.60 -8.77 17.41
C THR A 76 -2.61 -9.77 16.81
N GLN A 77 -3.06 -11.00 16.55
CA GLN A 77 -2.23 -12.01 15.88
C GLN A 77 -1.79 -11.53 14.49
N PHE A 78 -2.69 -10.92 13.71
CA PHE A 78 -2.36 -10.36 12.41
C PHE A 78 -1.32 -9.22 12.50
N GLN A 79 -1.42 -8.35 13.52
CA GLN A 79 -0.41 -7.31 13.76
C GLN A 79 0.95 -7.88 14.16
N GLU A 80 0.99 -8.95 14.96
CA GLU A 80 2.23 -9.64 15.34
C GLU A 80 2.91 -10.31 14.14
N GLU A 81 2.13 -10.96 13.27
CA GLU A 81 2.60 -11.55 12.01
C GLU A 81 3.14 -10.49 11.03
N HIS A 82 2.69 -9.24 11.17
CA HIS A 82 3.01 -8.13 10.27
C HIS A 82 3.41 -6.86 11.03
N ALA A 83 4.51 -6.94 11.81
CA ALA A 83 5.02 -5.87 12.68
C ALA A 83 5.36 -4.51 12.00
N GLY A 84 5.19 -4.38 10.68
CA GLY A 84 5.35 -3.13 9.93
C GLY A 84 4.04 -2.40 9.60
N LEU A 85 2.89 -2.94 10.00
CA LEU A 85 1.59 -2.31 9.75
C LEU A 85 1.33 -1.15 10.74
N PRO A 86 0.58 -0.11 10.33
CA PRO A 86 0.15 0.95 11.22
C PRO A 86 -0.66 0.42 12.41
N ASP A 87 -0.46 1.04 13.58
CA ASP A 87 -1.27 0.75 14.76
C ASP A 87 -2.65 1.42 14.59
N TYR A 88 -3.67 0.60 14.31
CA TYR A 88 -5.05 1.03 14.18
C TYR A 88 -5.86 0.52 15.39
N PRO A 89 -6.64 1.39 16.07
CA PRO A 89 -7.40 1.01 17.26
C PRO A 89 -8.68 0.24 16.89
N PHE A 90 -8.50 -0.99 16.41
CA PHE A 90 -9.61 -1.87 16.00
C PHE A 90 -10.61 -2.09 17.15
N ASN A 91 -11.91 -2.02 16.81
CA ASN A 91 -12.97 -2.28 17.77
C ASN A 91 -13.84 -3.46 17.33
N GLU A 92 -13.60 -4.61 17.92
CA GLU A 92 -14.32 -5.86 17.61
C GLU A 92 -15.85 -5.76 17.78
N LEU A 93 -16.36 -4.84 18.60
CA LEU A 93 -17.81 -4.69 18.80
C LEU A 93 -18.51 -4.01 17.61
N PHE A 94 -17.81 -3.15 16.88
CA PHE A 94 -18.39 -2.33 15.81
C PHE A 94 -17.81 -2.62 14.44
N GLU A 95 -16.64 -3.26 14.37
CA GLU A 95 -15.88 -3.40 13.15
C GLU A 95 -15.57 -4.86 12.83
N VAL A 96 -15.52 -5.17 11.54
CA VAL A 96 -14.87 -6.35 10.98
C VAL A 96 -13.73 -5.85 10.11
N ALA A 97 -12.52 -6.34 10.34
CA ALA A 97 -11.35 -5.98 9.56
C ALA A 97 -11.14 -6.98 8.42
N VAL A 98 -10.72 -6.49 7.26
CA VAL A 98 -10.41 -7.32 6.10
C VAL A 98 -9.02 -6.93 5.61
N SER A 99 -8.15 -7.91 5.45
CA SER A 99 -6.81 -7.70 4.92
C SER A 99 -6.60 -8.45 3.61
N VAL A 100 -5.90 -7.77 2.70
CA VAL A 100 -5.38 -8.33 1.45
C VAL A 100 -3.89 -8.03 1.40
N MET A 101 -3.06 -9.09 1.37
CA MET A 101 -1.63 -8.98 1.12
C MET A 101 -1.36 -9.27 -0.35
N HIS A 102 -0.37 -8.59 -0.92
CA HIS A 102 -0.01 -8.67 -2.35
C HIS A 102 -1.21 -8.37 -3.27
N GLY A 103 -2.06 -7.43 -2.84
CA GLY A 103 -3.23 -7.00 -3.59
C GLY A 103 -3.85 -5.72 -3.03
N GLU A 104 -4.71 -5.12 -3.84
CA GLU A 104 -5.43 -3.90 -3.50
C GLU A 104 -6.94 -4.13 -3.64
N ILE A 105 -7.71 -3.85 -2.59
CA ILE A 105 -9.17 -3.85 -2.63
C ILE A 105 -9.66 -2.67 -3.48
N ARG A 106 -10.45 -2.95 -4.52
CA ARG A 106 -11.08 -1.95 -5.40
C ARG A 106 -12.49 -1.59 -4.97
N SER A 107 -13.26 -2.57 -4.54
CA SER A 107 -14.64 -2.35 -4.14
C SER A 107 -15.16 -3.47 -3.25
N ILE A 108 -16.13 -3.14 -2.41
CA ILE A 108 -16.87 -4.09 -1.60
C ILE A 108 -18.35 -3.90 -1.90
N GLN A 109 -19.06 -5.00 -2.10
CA GLN A 109 -20.49 -5.01 -2.36
C GLN A 109 -21.15 -6.06 -1.49
N GLN A 110 -22.29 -5.71 -0.91
CA GLN A 110 -23.08 -6.60 -0.07
C GLN A 110 -24.34 -7.04 -0.81
N PHE A 111 -24.68 -8.32 -0.69
CA PHE A 111 -25.84 -8.95 -1.29
C PHE A 111 -26.56 -9.77 -0.22
N PRO A 112 -27.70 -9.25 0.30
CA PRO A 112 -28.55 -10.03 1.19
C PRO A 112 -29.01 -11.32 0.48
N GLN A 113 -28.94 -12.45 1.16
CA GLN A 113 -29.43 -13.74 0.67
C GLN A 113 -30.78 -14.08 1.33
N GLU A 114 -31.56 -14.94 0.68
CA GLU A 114 -32.89 -15.34 1.16
C GLU A 114 -32.85 -16.03 2.54
N ASP A 115 -31.75 -16.71 2.86
CA ASP A 115 -31.54 -17.44 4.12
C ASP A 115 -31.10 -16.53 5.29
N GLY A 116 -31.17 -15.21 5.15
CA GLY A 116 -30.72 -14.24 6.16
C GLY A 116 -29.20 -14.09 6.26
N MET A 117 -28.43 -14.79 5.42
CA MET A 117 -26.99 -14.62 5.28
C MET A 117 -26.68 -13.40 4.42
N ILE A 118 -25.63 -12.65 4.77
CA ILE A 118 -25.11 -11.57 3.91
C ILE A 118 -23.92 -12.08 3.12
N GLN A 119 -24.01 -12.05 1.79
CA GLN A 119 -22.87 -12.30 0.94
C GLN A 119 -22.11 -10.99 0.68
N VAL A 120 -20.82 -10.98 0.96
CA VAL A 120 -19.95 -9.84 0.76
C VAL A 120 -18.96 -10.18 -0.35
N GLN A 121 -18.96 -9.40 -1.42
CA GLN A 121 -18.03 -9.53 -2.53
C GLN A 121 -16.94 -8.46 -2.43
N VAL A 122 -15.69 -8.90 -2.32
CA VAL A 122 -14.50 -8.04 -2.24
C VAL A 122 -13.75 -8.18 -3.56
N ARG A 123 -13.85 -7.16 -4.42
CA ARG A 123 -13.10 -7.13 -5.69
C ARG A 123 -11.72 -6.55 -5.45
N MET A 124 -10.70 -7.21 -5.99
CA MET A 124 -9.30 -6.83 -5.79
C MET A 124 -8.48 -6.95 -7.07
N VAL A 125 -7.32 -6.29 -7.07
CA VAL A 125 -6.30 -6.41 -8.12
C VAL A 125 -5.00 -6.89 -7.48
N SER A 126 -4.39 -7.93 -8.06
CA SER A 126 -3.13 -8.43 -7.52
C SER A 126 -2.03 -7.39 -7.74
N GLN A 127 -1.31 -7.10 -6.68
CA GLN A 127 -0.25 -6.11 -6.68
C GLN A 127 0.87 -6.57 -5.77
N PRO A 128 2.03 -6.97 -6.30
CA PRO A 128 3.12 -7.50 -5.50
C PRO A 128 3.60 -6.51 -4.43
N ARG A 129 3.98 -7.04 -3.26
CA ARG A 129 4.58 -6.27 -2.15
C ARG A 129 3.72 -5.11 -1.61
N THR A 130 2.40 -5.16 -1.79
CA THR A 130 1.48 -4.22 -1.15
C THR A 130 0.64 -4.92 -0.09
N TYR A 131 0.03 -4.12 0.79
CA TYR A 131 -1.03 -4.56 1.69
C TYR A 131 -2.19 -3.57 1.58
N HIS A 132 -3.40 -4.05 1.77
CA HIS A 132 -4.58 -3.22 1.93
C HIS A 132 -5.41 -3.79 3.08
N VAL A 133 -5.54 -3.01 4.15
CA VAL A 133 -6.38 -3.35 5.31
C VAL A 133 -7.48 -2.31 5.39
N ILE A 134 -8.71 -2.79 5.58
CA ILE A 134 -9.90 -1.96 5.71
C ILE A 134 -10.72 -2.44 6.90
N THR A 135 -11.59 -1.57 7.41
CA THR A 135 -12.65 -1.95 8.35
C THR A 135 -14.01 -1.72 7.72
N VAL A 136 -14.96 -2.58 8.06
CA VAL A 136 -16.37 -2.45 7.72
C VAL A 136 -17.20 -2.49 9.00
N GLU A 137 -18.32 -1.79 8.99
CA GLU A 137 -19.27 -1.80 10.11
C GLU A 137 -19.90 -3.18 10.28
N ARG A 138 -19.75 -3.79 11.45
CA ARG A 138 -20.29 -5.12 11.78
C ARG A 138 -21.81 -5.20 11.57
N GLU A 139 -22.53 -4.13 11.90
CA GLU A 139 -23.99 -4.03 11.72
C GLU A 139 -24.42 -4.26 10.25
N LYS A 140 -23.59 -3.88 9.27
CA LYS A 140 -23.89 -4.06 7.84
C LYS A 140 -23.64 -5.47 7.33
N ILE A 141 -22.80 -6.24 8.03
CA ILE A 141 -22.37 -7.59 7.64
C ILE A 141 -23.26 -8.67 8.29
N GLY A 142 -23.89 -8.35 9.42
CA GLY A 142 -24.74 -9.27 10.17
C GLY A 142 -23.95 -10.40 10.83
N ASP A 143 -24.63 -11.21 11.63
CA ASP A 143 -23.99 -12.26 12.43
C ASP A 143 -23.49 -13.43 11.60
N ARG A 144 -24.08 -13.65 10.42
CA ARG A 144 -23.72 -14.72 9.49
C ARG A 144 -23.44 -14.15 8.11
N SER A 145 -22.20 -14.28 7.66
CA SER A 145 -21.79 -13.73 6.37
C SER A 145 -20.88 -14.67 5.57
N ARG A 146 -20.92 -14.50 4.25
CA ARG A 146 -20.09 -15.23 3.29
C ARG A 146 -19.28 -14.24 2.48
N TRP A 147 -17.97 -14.30 2.60
CA TRP A 147 -17.03 -13.40 1.95
C TRP A 147 -16.43 -14.07 0.72
N LEU A 148 -16.59 -13.43 -0.44
CA LEU A 148 -16.01 -13.87 -1.70
C LEU A 148 -14.99 -12.83 -2.16
N PHE A 149 -13.74 -13.26 -2.29
CA PHE A 149 -12.65 -12.45 -2.84
C PHE A 149 -12.57 -12.72 -4.35
N LEU A 150 -12.76 -11.68 -5.14
CA LEU A 150 -12.90 -11.74 -6.59
C LEU A 150 -11.75 -11.01 -7.28
N ASP A 151 -11.27 -11.55 -8.40
CA ASP A 151 -10.35 -10.86 -9.30
C ASP A 151 -11.09 -9.84 -10.21
N GLU A 152 -10.35 -9.22 -11.14
CA GLU A 152 -10.91 -8.29 -12.12
C GLU A 152 -11.89 -8.93 -13.11
N ASN A 153 -11.85 -10.26 -13.26
CA ASN A 153 -12.68 -11.05 -14.17
C ASN A 153 -13.86 -11.75 -13.47
N ASP A 154 -14.17 -11.36 -12.22
CA ASP A 154 -15.22 -11.98 -11.41
C ASP A 154 -14.95 -13.46 -11.03
N GLN A 155 -13.69 -13.89 -11.06
CA GLN A 155 -13.30 -15.22 -10.59
C GLN A 155 -13.08 -15.21 -9.08
N ILE A 156 -13.64 -16.21 -8.40
CA ILE A 156 -13.46 -16.40 -6.96
C ILE A 156 -12.04 -16.90 -6.71
N LEU A 157 -11.23 -16.06 -6.08
CA LEU A 157 -9.88 -16.39 -5.62
C LEU A 157 -9.92 -17.08 -4.26
N HIS A 158 -10.82 -16.62 -3.38
CA HIS A 158 -10.93 -17.14 -2.02
C HIS A 158 -12.34 -16.95 -1.47
N GLU A 159 -12.73 -17.83 -0.56
CA GLU A 159 -14.03 -17.81 0.10
C GLU A 159 -13.86 -18.03 1.61
N VAL A 160 -14.49 -17.16 2.42
CA VAL A 160 -14.53 -17.28 3.88
C VAL A 160 -15.98 -17.29 4.33
N MET A 161 -16.36 -18.30 5.10
CA MET A 161 -17.68 -18.40 5.71
C MET A 161 -17.59 -18.07 7.19
N ILE A 162 -18.38 -17.11 7.62
CA ILE A 162 -18.50 -16.71 9.01
C ILE A 162 -19.78 -17.34 9.56
N PRO A 163 -19.66 -18.29 10.51
CA PRO A 163 -20.83 -18.84 11.18
C PRO A 163 -21.47 -17.78 12.09
N PRO A 164 -22.78 -17.93 12.41
CA PRO A 164 -23.39 -17.10 13.44
C PRO A 164 -22.63 -17.26 14.75
N ALA A 165 -22.48 -16.18 15.51
CA ALA A 165 -21.97 -16.27 16.87
C ALA A 165 -22.88 -17.23 17.65
N GLU A 166 -22.33 -18.33 18.18
CA GLU A 166 -23.10 -19.23 19.04
C GLU A 166 -23.56 -18.41 20.26
N GLU A 167 -24.88 -18.20 20.38
CA GLU A 167 -25.47 -17.78 21.64
C GLU A 167 -25.01 -18.80 22.69
N GLY A 168 -24.38 -18.28 23.74
CA GLY A 168 -23.53 -19.05 24.64
C GLY A 168 -24.09 -20.41 25.01
N GLU A 169 -23.19 -21.37 25.11
CA GLU A 169 -23.33 -22.57 25.92
C GLU A 169 -23.97 -22.21 27.27
N GLU A 170 -25.30 -22.25 27.35
CA GLU A 170 -25.99 -22.57 28.58
C GLU A 170 -25.56 -24.01 28.89
N ALA A 171 -24.45 -24.13 29.61
CA ALA A 171 -24.02 -25.34 30.28
C ALA A 171 -25.08 -25.70 31.33
N GLY A 172 -26.18 -26.28 30.85
CA GLY A 172 -27.16 -26.99 31.64
C GLY A 172 -26.70 -28.43 31.80
N THR A 173 -26.16 -28.77 32.98
CA THR A 173 -26.68 -29.76 33.94
C THR A 173 -25.65 -30.12 35.00
#